data_AF-A0A936M520-F1
#
_entry.id   AF-A0A936M520-F1
#
_cell.length_a   1.000
_cell.length_b   1.000
_cell.length_c   1.000
_cell.angle_alpha   90.00
_cell.angle_beta   90.00
_cell.angle_gamma   90.00
#
_symmetry.space_group_name_H-M   'P 1'
#
loop_
_entity.id
_entity.type
_entity.pdbx_description
1 polymer ?
#
loop_
_entity_poly.entity_id
_entity_poly.type
_entity_poly.pdbx_seq_one_letter_code
_entity_poly.pdbx_strand_id
1 'polypeptide(L)'
;MMLGVGALLMLICVVWFVVLSFQTGSSTGEKVIWAIVNFLFQPLAGIIFFFVKKQGLIPMILGIIGVVFYGYGMFTSMGDIMQQMPR
;
A
#
# COMPACT_ATOMS: atom_id res chain seq x y z
N MET A 1 -12.58 13.21 2.64
CA MET A 1 -12.79 12.36 1.44
C MET A 1 -11.49 11.68 0.98
N MET A 2 -10.40 12.42 0.73
CA MET A 2 -9.14 11.85 0.23
C MET A 2 -8.50 10.80 1.16
N LEU A 3 -8.59 10.99 2.48
CA LEU A 3 -8.18 10.00 3.47
C LEU A 3 -8.84 8.62 3.28
N GLY A 4 -10.18 8.59 3.18
CA GLY A 4 -10.94 7.35 3.03
C GLY A 4 -10.67 6.67 1.69
N VAL A 5 -10.58 7.44 0.61
CA VAL A 5 -10.25 6.91 -0.73
C VAL A 5 -8.84 6.33 -0.74
N GLY A 6 -7.86 7.07 -0.20
CA GLY A 6 -6.48 6.59 -0.09
C GLY A 6 -6.36 5.30 0.70
N ALA A 7 -7.01 5.22 1.86
CA ALA A 7 -7.03 4.02 2.70
C ALA A 7 -7.65 2.81 1.99
N LEU A 8 -8.76 3.02 1.26
CA LEU A 8 -9.41 1.95 0.49
C LEU A 8 -8.52 1.43 -0.64
N LEU A 9 -7.87 2.33 -1.39
CA LEU A 9 -6.94 1.95 -2.45
C LEU A 9 -5.76 1.16 -1.89
N MET A 10 -5.20 1.59 -0.76
CA MET A 10 -4.14 0.84 -0.08
C MET A 10 -4.61 -0.55 0.36
N LEU A 11 -5.83 -0.68 0.91
CA LEU A 11 -6.38 -1.98 1.30
C LEU A 11 -6.53 -2.92 0.09
N ILE A 12 -7.09 -2.43 -1.01
CA ILE A 12 -7.22 -3.19 -2.26
C ILE A 12 -5.85 -3.64 -2.76
N CYS A 13 -4.87 -2.74 -2.74
CA CYS A 13 -3.48 -3.04 -3.11
C CYS A 13 -2.88 -4.15 -2.24
N VAL A 14 -3.03 -4.08 -0.92
CA VAL A 14 -2.58 -5.11 0.03
C VAL A 14 -3.19 -6.47 -0.28
N VAL A 15 -4.52 -6.54 -0.40
CA VAL A 15 -5.20 -7.81 -0.69
C VAL A 15 -4.71 -8.39 -2.03
N TRP A 16 -4.54 -7.55 -3.04
CA TRP A 16 -4.06 -7.98 -4.35
C TRP A 16 -2.62 -8.51 -4.29
N PHE A 17 -1.71 -7.83 -3.61
CA PHE A 17 -0.34 -8.31 -3.44
C PHE A 17 -0.27 -9.61 -2.65
N VAL A 18 -1.14 -9.79 -1.64
CA VAL A 18 -1.26 -11.06 -0.92
C VAL A 18 -1.68 -12.16 -1.89
N VAL A 19 -2.72 -11.96 -2.69
CA VAL A 19 -3.16 -12.93 -3.71
C VAL A 19 -2.04 -13.25 -4.71
N LEU A 20 -1.35 -12.23 -5.23
CA LEU A 20 -0.21 -12.42 -6.14
C LEU A 20 0.94 -13.19 -5.49
N SER A 21 1.19 -12.98 -4.19
CA SER A 21 2.18 -13.72 -3.44
C SER A 21 1.84 -15.22 -3.40
N PHE A 22 0.56 -15.57 -3.20
CA PHE A 22 0.10 -16.96 -3.25
C PHE A 22 0.15 -17.58 -4.64
N GLN A 23 -0.08 -16.79 -5.70
CA GLN A 23 -0.06 -17.23 -7.09
C GLN A 23 1.35 -17.41 -7.66
N THR A 24 2.33 -16.61 -7.21
CA THR A 24 3.69 -16.57 -7.78
C THR A 24 4.77 -17.18 -6.88
N GLY A 25 4.44 -17.50 -5.63
CA GLY A 25 5.36 -18.17 -4.70
C GLY A 25 5.53 -19.65 -5.04
N SER A 26 6.78 -20.11 -5.10
CA SER A 26 7.16 -21.49 -5.42
C SER A 26 6.95 -22.45 -4.25
N SER A 27 7.07 -21.96 -3.02
CA SER A 27 6.92 -22.71 -1.78
C SER A 27 6.02 -21.99 -0.78
N THR A 28 5.50 -22.70 0.21
CA THR A 28 4.67 -22.10 1.28
C THR A 28 5.41 -21.00 2.03
N GLY A 29 6.70 -21.22 2.34
CA GLY A 29 7.52 -20.21 3.03
C GLY A 29 7.67 -18.93 2.22
N GLU A 30 7.92 -19.06 0.92
CA GLU A 30 8.03 -17.90 0.03
C GLU A 30 6.71 -17.11 -0.05
N LYS A 31 5.56 -17.81 -0.15
CA LYS A 31 4.23 -17.16 -0.19
C LYS A 31 3.98 -16.32 1.07
N VAL A 32 4.29 -16.88 2.23
CA VAL A 32 4.09 -16.21 3.53
C VAL A 32 5.02 -15.01 3.67
N ILE A 33 6.30 -15.14 3.30
CA ILE A 33 7.25 -14.01 3.36
C ILE A 33 6.76 -12.85 2.49
N TRP A 34 6.38 -13.12 1.24
CA TRP A 34 5.90 -12.05 0.35
C TRP A 34 4.60 -11.41 0.83
N ALA A 35 3.68 -12.19 1.39
CA ALA A 35 2.45 -11.65 1.97
C ALA A 35 2.76 -10.71 3.16
N ILE A 36 3.63 -11.11 4.08
CA ILE A 36 4.02 -10.31 5.25
C ILE A 36 4.76 -9.05 4.82
N VAL A 37 5.73 -9.18 3.91
CA VAL A 37 6.55 -8.05 3.45
C VAL A 37 5.68 -7.03 2.71
N ASN A 38 4.74 -7.48 1.86
CA ASN A 38 3.77 -6.58 1.22
C ASN A 38 2.77 -5.98 2.20
N PHE A 39 2.42 -6.63 3.30
CA PHE A 39 1.52 -6.06 4.30
C PHE A 39 2.17 -4.95 5.11
N LEU A 40 3.43 -5.13 5.54
CA LEU A 40 4.11 -4.22 6.47
C LEU A 40 4.89 -3.09 5.79
N PHE A 41 5.43 -3.33 4.59
CA PHE A 41 6.41 -2.43 3.96
C PHE A 41 5.97 -1.90 2.59
N GLN A 42 4.66 -1.82 2.33
CA GLN A 42 4.15 -1.11 1.17
C GLN A 42 4.47 0.41 1.26
N PRO A 43 4.85 1.06 0.14
CA PRO A 43 4.86 0.56 -1.24
C PRO A 43 6.16 -0.13 -1.67
N LEU A 44 7.23 -0.01 -0.88
CA LEU A 44 8.59 -0.48 -1.24
C LEU A 44 8.63 -1.98 -1.52
N ALA A 45 7.96 -2.77 -0.68
CA ALA A 45 7.79 -4.21 -0.87
C ALA A 45 7.16 -4.57 -2.23
N GLY A 46 6.14 -3.81 -2.66
CA GLY A 46 5.47 -4.03 -3.94
C GLY A 46 6.38 -3.76 -5.14
N ILE A 47 7.27 -2.76 -5.02
CA ILE A 47 8.29 -2.45 -6.03
C ILE A 47 9.28 -3.62 -6.15
N ILE A 48 9.82 -4.08 -5.03
CA ILE A 48 10.76 -5.21 -5.01
C ILE A 48 10.09 -6.47 -5.57
N PHE A 49 8.85 -6.74 -5.17
CA PHE A 49 8.05 -7.86 -5.67
C PHE A 49 7.92 -7.80 -7.19
N PHE A 50 7.62 -6.63 -7.77
CA PHE A 50 7.55 -6.47 -9.22
C PHE A 50 8.88 -6.77 -9.91
N PHE A 51 10.01 -6.31 -9.38
CA PHE A 51 11.31 -6.60 -9.99
C PHE A 51 11.69 -8.08 -9.93
N VAL A 52 11.38 -8.76 -8.83
CA VAL A 52 11.73 -10.17 -8.59
C VAL A 52 10.78 -11.12 -9.30
N LYS A 53 9.46 -10.89 -9.19
CA LYS A 53 8.42 -11.77 -9.76
C LYS A 53 7.95 -11.35 -11.15
N LYS A 54 8.36 -10.17 -11.63
CA LYS A 54 7.91 -9.57 -12.91
C LYS A 54 6.38 -9.42 -12.99
N GLN A 55 5.71 -9.37 -11.84
CA GLN A 55 4.25 -9.26 -11.72
C GLN A 55 3.89 -8.28 -10.61
N GLY A 56 2.67 -7.73 -10.66
CA GLY A 56 2.20 -6.80 -9.62
C GLY A 56 2.40 -5.32 -9.93
N LEU A 57 2.70 -4.93 -11.18
CA LEU A 57 2.82 -3.53 -11.59
C LEU A 57 1.53 -2.74 -11.31
N ILE A 58 0.37 -3.32 -11.65
CA ILE A 58 -0.94 -2.67 -11.46
C ILE A 58 -1.21 -2.41 -9.97
N PRO A 59 -1.18 -3.43 -9.08
CA PRO A 59 -1.38 -3.16 -7.66
C PRO A 59 -0.30 -2.24 -7.10
N MET A 60 0.95 -2.29 -7.57
CA MET A 60 2.01 -1.36 -7.16
C MET A 60 1.62 0.10 -7.43
N ILE A 61 1.20 0.42 -8.66
CA ILE A 61 0.78 1.77 -9.04
C ILE A 61 -0.41 2.21 -8.21
N LEU A 62 -1.38 1.31 -8.00
CA LEU A 62 -2.57 1.58 -7.20
C LEU A 62 -2.22 1.86 -5.74
N GLY A 63 -1.27 1.12 -5.17
CA GLY A 63 -0.72 1.37 -3.84
C GLY A 63 -0.02 2.72 -3.73
N ILE A 64 0.79 3.10 -4.73
CA ILE A 64 1.45 4.42 -4.76
C ILE A 64 0.41 5.54 -4.78
N ILE A 65 -0.62 5.44 -5.64
CA ILE A 65 -1.72 6.42 -5.69
C ILE A 65 -2.46 6.48 -4.35
N GLY A 66 -2.76 5.32 -3.76
CA GLY A 66 -3.40 5.23 -2.45
C GLY A 66 -2.60 5.93 -1.34
N VAL A 67 -1.29 5.71 -1.28
CA VAL A 67 -0.38 6.36 -0.33
C VAL A 67 -0.37 7.88 -0.53
N VAL A 68 -0.32 8.35 -1.78
CA VAL A 68 -0.35 9.80 -2.08
C VAL A 68 -1.67 10.42 -1.61
N PHE A 69 -2.81 9.78 -1.88
CA PHE A 69 -4.12 10.31 -1.50
C PHE A 69 -4.34 10.28 0.01
N TYR A 70 -3.88 9.21 0.67
CA TYR A 70 -3.94 9.08 2.12
C TYR A 70 -3.04 10.12 2.80
N GLY A 71 -1.78 10.23 2.35
CA GLY A 71 -0.82 11.19 2.87
C GLY A 71 -1.27 12.63 2.69
N TYR A 72 -1.74 12.99 1.48
CA TYR A 72 -2.31 14.32 1.22
C TYR A 72 -3.49 14.62 2.14
N GLY A 73 -4.42 13.67 2.27
CA GLY A 73 -5.57 13.83 3.15
C GLY A 73 -5.16 14.03 4.61
N MET A 74 -4.18 13.27 5.12
CA MET A 74 -3.65 13.46 6.48
C MET A 74 -3.04 14.85 6.66
N PHE A 75 -2.18 15.28 5.74
CA PHE A 75 -1.52 16.59 5.81
C PHE A 75 -2.54 17.73 5.87
N THR A 76 -3.57 17.68 5.01
CA THR A 76 -4.62 18.71 5.01
C THR A 76 -5.42 18.71 6.32
N SER A 77 -5.80 17.53 6.82
CA SER A 77 -6.56 17.43 8.07
C SER A 77 -5.75 17.87 9.30
N MET A 78 -4.46 17.57 9.35
CA MET A 78 -3.58 18.06 10.42
C MET A 78 -3.39 19.57 10.35
N GLY A 79 -3.28 20.14 9.14
CA GLY A 79 -3.24 21.59 8.94
C GLY A 79 -4.46 22.31 9.52
N ASP A 80 -5.65 21.78 9.27
CA ASP A 80 -6.90 22.34 9.81
C ASP A 80 -6.96 22.26 11.34
N ILE A 81 -6.53 21.13 11.93
CA ILE A 81 -6.49 20.93 13.38
C ILE A 81 -5.50 21.91 14.03
N MET A 82 -4.33 22.10 13.43
CA MET A 82 -3.31 23.02 13.95
C MET A 82 -3.76 24.48 13.91
N GLN A 83 -4.59 24.86 12.95
CA GLN A 83 -5.16 26.22 12.88
C GLN A 83 -6.25 26.47 13.94
N GLN A 84 -6.90 25.41 14.42
CA GLN A 84 -7.97 25.50 15.42
C GLN A 84 -7.46 25.35 16.86
N MET A 85 -6.17 25.07 17.07
CA MET A 85 -5.60 25.01 18.41
C MET A 85 -5.51 26.42 19.03
N PRO A 86 -6.03 26.62 20.24
CA PRO A 86 -5.82 27.87 20.97
C PRO A 86 -4.32 28.03 21.26
N ARG A 87 -3.80 29.24 21.02
CA ARG A 87 -2.39 29.59 21.23
C ARG A 87 -2.03 29.70 22.70
#